data_AF-A0A3N5YJ72-F1
#
_entry.id   AF-A0A3N5YJ72-F1
#
_cell.length_a   1.000
_cell.length_b   1.000
_cell.length_c   1.000
_cell.angle_alpha   90.00
_cell.angle_beta   90.00
_cell.angle_gamma   90.00
#
_symmetry.space_group_name_H-M   'P 1'
#
loop_
_entity.id
_entity.type
_entity.pdbx_description
1 polymer ?
#
loop_
_entity_poly.entity_id
_entity_poly.type
_entity_poly.pdbx_seq_one_letter_code
_entity_poly.pdbx_strand_id
1 'polypeptide(L)' 'MRHVIVGAGPAGVAAAETLRKADHDAEITLLCGE' A
#
# COMPACT_ATOMS: atom_id res chain seq x y z
N MET A 1 -9.58 -5.28 -5.27
CA MET A 1 -10.02 -3.93 -4.79
C MET A 1 -8.94 -2.90 -5.07
N ARG A 2 -9.23 -1.59 -5.06
CA ARG A 2 -8.22 -0.53 -5.28
C ARG A 2 -7.95 0.24 -3.99
N HIS A 3 -6.68 0.33 -3.60
CA HIS A 3 -6.22 1.00 -2.39
C HIS A 3 -5.22 2.11 -2.73
N VAL A 4 -5.35 3.25 -2.05
CA VAL A 4 -4.38 4.35 -2.12
C VAL A 4 -3.83 4.57 -0.71
N ILE A 5 -2.51 4.53 -0.57
CA ILE A 5 -1.81 4.78 0.69
C ILE A 5 -1.01 6.07 0.52
N VAL A 6 -1.17 7.02 1.44
CA VAL A 6 -0.46 8.30 1.43
C VAL A 6 0.66 8.27 2.47
N GLY A 7 1.90 8.34 2.00
CA GLY A 7 3.12 8.17 2.78
C GLY A 7 3.79 6.83 2.50
N ALA A 8 5.03 6.85 2.01
CA ALA A 8 5.83 5.65 1.72
C ALA A 8 6.88 5.34 2.81
N GLY A 9 6.71 5.91 4.00
CA GLY A 9 7.49 5.51 5.18
C GLY A 9 7.17 4.07 5.63
N PRO A 10 7.79 3.60 6.72
CA PRO A 10 7.68 2.20 7.16
C PRO A 10 6.23 1.74 7.40
N ALA A 11 5.37 2.63 7.89
CA ALA A 11 3.94 2.33 8.07
C ALA A 11 3.21 2.10 6.74
N GLY A 12 3.49 2.93 5.72
CA GLY A 12 2.86 2.81 4.41
C GLY A 12 3.30 1.56 3.67
N VAL A 13 4.58 1.22 3.76
CA VAL A 13 5.13 -0.03 3.19
C VAL A 13 4.50 -1.25 3.87
N ALA A 14 4.48 -1.28 5.20
CA ALA A 14 3.87 -2.39 5.95
C ALA A 14 2.38 -2.58 5.63
N ALA A 15 1.64 -1.48 5.44
CA ALA A 15 0.25 -1.51 5.02
C ALA A 15 0.09 -2.12 3.61
N ALA A 16 0.92 -1.69 2.65
CA ALA A 16 0.91 -2.23 1.28
C ALA A 16 1.22 -3.73 1.26
N GLU A 17 2.21 -4.19 2.04
CA GLU A 17 2.55 -5.61 2.16
C GLU A 17 1.40 -6.43 2.78
N THR A 18 0.74 -5.87 3.79
CA THR A 18 -0.41 -6.52 4.43
C THR A 18 -1.56 -6.68 3.45
N LEU A 19 -1.87 -5.63 2.67
CA LEU A 19 -2.90 -5.68 1.64
C LEU A 19 -2.55 -6.70 0.54
N ARG A 20 -1.29 -6.76 0.08
CA ARG A 20 -0.86 -7.74 -0.93
C ARG A 20 -0.98 -9.19 -0.45
N LYS A 21 -0.75 -9.45 0.84
CA LYS A 21 -0.92 -10.79 1.43
C LYS A 21 -2.38 -11.19 1.56
N ALA A 22 -3.25 -10.23 1.87
CA ALA A 22 -4.69 -10.46 2.03
C ALA A 22 -5.40 -10.63 0.68
N ASP A 23 -5.01 -9.85 -0.32
CA ASP A 23 -5.56 -9.89 -1.67
C ASP A 23 -4.42 -9.73 -2.69
N HIS A 24 -4.06 -10.84 -3.33
CA HIS A 24 -2.96 -10.87 -4.29
C HIS A 24 -3.27 -10.05 -5.56
N ASP A 25 -4.54 -9.83 -5.89
CA ASP A 25 -4.96 -9.09 -7.09
C ASP A 25 -5.27 -7.62 -6.79
N ALA A 26 -5.15 -7.19 -5.53
CA ALA A 26 -5.38 -5.80 -5.15
C ALA A 26 -4.48 -4.83 -5.93
N GLU A 27 -5.08 -3.77 -6.45
CA GLU A 27 -4.36 -2.64 -7.04
C GLU A 27 -4.01 -1.68 -5.90
N ILE A 28 -2.71 -1.50 -5.64
CA ILE A 28 -2.21 -0.71 -4.51
C ILE A 28 -1.35 0.42 -5.06
N THR A 29 -1.77 1.66 -4.85
CA THR A 29 -0.99 2.86 -5.20
C THR A 29 -0.42 3.47 -3.93
N LEU A 30 0.91 3.58 -3.86
CA LEU A 30 1.63 4.21 -2.75
C LEU A 30 2.08 5.60 -3.20
N LEU A 31 1.57 6.65 -2.55
CA LEU A 31 1.93 8.03 -2.84
C LEU A 31 3.02 8.48 -1.88
N CYS A 32 4.17 8.89 -2.42
CA CYS A 32 5.25 9.50 -1.66
C CYS A 32 5.30 11.01 -1.94
N GLY A 33 5.55 11.80 -0.91
CA GLY A 33 5.60 13.28 -0.99
C GLY A 33 6.89 13.87 -0.41
N GLU A 34 7.91 13.03 -0.21
CA GLU A 34 9.27 13.44 0.14
C GLU A 34 10.09 13.76 -1.12
#